data_AF-A0A323V759-F1
#
_entry.id   AF-A0A323V759-F1
#
_cell.length_a   1.000
_cell.length_b   1.000
_cell.length_c   1.000
_cell.angle_alpha   90.00
_cell.angle_beta   90.00
_cell.angle_gamma   90.00
#
_symmetry.space_group_name_H-M   'P 1'
#
loop_
_entity.id
_entity.type
_entity.pdbx_description
1 polymer ?
#
loop_
_entity_poly.entity_id
_entity_poly.type
_entity_poly.pdbx_seq_one_letter_code
_entity_poly.pdbx_strand_id
1 'polypeptide(L)'
;GLDPRTALAELGGPELAVLAGVALGAAEARAVVVVDGFATSVAALVAVQLEPAVQSSLVAGQRSRERGHDAVLQALGCEPLLDLRLRAGEGVGAVLAASLLLQGLALRRGTARVDR
;
A
#
# COMPACT_ATOMS: atom_id res chain seq x y z
N GLY A 1 -5.60 -17.75 -13.46
CA GLY A 1 -4.23 -18.04 -13.01
C GLY A 1 -4.30 -18.95 -11.80
N LEU A 2 -3.16 -19.22 -11.15
CA LEU A 2 -3.11 -19.89 -9.85
C LEU A 2 -3.97 -19.13 -8.82
N ASP A 3 -4.50 -19.82 -7.81
CA ASP A 3 -5.12 -19.12 -6.69
C ASP A 3 -4.08 -18.29 -5.92
N PRO A 4 -4.49 -17.22 -5.21
CA PRO A 4 -3.53 -16.31 -4.59
C PRO A 4 -2.67 -16.94 -3.48
N ARG A 5 -3.20 -17.94 -2.74
CA ARG A 5 -2.45 -18.63 -1.68
C ARG A 5 -1.40 -19.54 -2.29
N THR A 6 -1.76 -20.30 -3.33
CA THR A 6 -0.82 -21.16 -4.06
C THR A 6 0.25 -20.32 -4.75
N ALA A 7 -0.12 -19.23 -5.43
CA ALA A 7 0.86 -18.32 -6.03
C ALA A 7 1.83 -17.75 -4.99
N LEU A 8 1.32 -17.34 -3.82
CA LEU A 8 2.16 -16.85 -2.72
C LEU A 8 3.09 -17.93 -2.15
N ALA A 9 2.62 -19.17 -2.04
CA ALA A 9 3.40 -20.29 -1.53
C ALA A 9 4.48 -20.77 -2.52
N GLU A 10 4.17 -20.80 -3.82
CA GLU A 10 5.06 -21.33 -4.86
C GLU A 10 6.03 -20.29 -5.42
N LEU A 11 5.59 -19.03 -5.55
CA LEU A 11 6.34 -17.96 -6.24
C LEU A 11 6.70 -16.77 -5.33
N GLY A 12 6.15 -16.74 -4.12
CA GLY A 12 6.37 -15.67 -3.17
C GLY A 12 7.49 -16.00 -2.17
N GLY A 13 7.22 -15.73 -0.91
CA GLY A 13 8.15 -15.95 0.20
C GLY A 13 7.52 -15.57 1.54
N PRO A 14 8.16 -15.95 2.66
CA PRO A 14 7.61 -15.72 4.00
C PRO A 14 7.36 -14.25 4.29
N GLU A 15 8.23 -13.34 3.83
CA GLU A 15 8.06 -11.90 4.01
C GLU A 15 6.81 -11.37 3.31
N LEU A 16 6.57 -11.77 2.06
CA LEU A 16 5.35 -11.40 1.33
C LEU A 16 4.09 -11.99 1.99
N ALA A 17 4.20 -13.21 2.53
CA ALA A 17 3.09 -13.84 3.23
C ALA A 17 2.73 -13.12 4.52
N VAL A 18 3.75 -12.71 5.29
CA VAL A 18 3.56 -11.88 6.49
C VAL A 18 2.94 -10.54 6.12
N LEU A 19 3.46 -9.85 5.11
CA LEU A 19 2.93 -8.54 4.70
C LEU A 19 1.49 -8.62 4.17
N ALA A 20 1.14 -9.69 3.45
CA ALA A 20 -0.25 -9.93 3.03
C ALA A 20 -1.16 -10.14 4.25
N GLY A 21 -0.70 -10.91 5.24
CA GLY A 21 -1.40 -11.08 6.52
C GLY A 21 -1.56 -9.78 7.30
N VAL A 22 -0.53 -8.93 7.33
CA VAL A 22 -0.58 -7.60 7.94
C VAL A 22 -1.63 -6.73 7.26
N ALA A 23 -1.70 -6.73 5.92
CA ALA A 23 -2.70 -5.97 5.18
C ALA A 23 -4.14 -6.44 5.49
N LEU A 24 -4.35 -7.76 5.56
CA LEU A 24 -5.63 -8.36 5.94
C LEU A 24 -6.04 -7.95 7.36
N GLY A 25 -5.15 -8.14 8.35
CA GLY A 25 -5.44 -7.81 9.74
C GLY A 25 -5.63 -6.30 9.97
N ALA A 26 -4.88 -5.46 9.25
CA ALA A 26 -5.07 -4.01 9.30
C ALA A 26 -6.44 -3.60 8.73
N ALA A 27 -6.86 -4.19 7.62
CA ALA A 27 -8.18 -3.94 7.05
C ALA A 27 -9.30 -4.39 8.00
N GLU A 28 -9.17 -5.57 8.62
CA GLU A 28 -10.10 -6.06 9.64
C GLU A 28 -10.20 -5.09 10.84
N ALA A 29 -9.05 -4.55 11.26
CA ALA A 29 -8.96 -3.53 12.31
C ALA A 29 -9.41 -2.12 11.87
N ARG A 30 -9.89 -1.94 10.63
CA ARG A 30 -10.26 -0.64 10.02
C ARG A 30 -9.12 0.38 10.03
N ALA A 31 -7.89 -0.11 9.93
CA ALA A 31 -6.70 0.71 9.81
C ALA A 31 -6.36 0.98 8.33
N VAL A 32 -5.65 2.08 8.11
CA VAL A 32 -5.06 2.42 6.80
C VAL A 32 -3.69 1.76 6.67
N VAL A 33 -3.43 1.16 5.52
CA VAL A 33 -2.13 0.56 5.16
C VAL A 33 -1.49 1.43 4.10
N VAL A 34 -0.37 2.06 4.44
CA VAL A 34 0.45 2.75 3.45
C VAL A 34 1.46 1.76 2.88
N VAL A 35 1.28 1.33 1.63
CA VAL A 35 2.22 0.44 0.97
C VAL A 35 3.43 1.24 0.49
N ASP A 36 4.64 0.68 0.63
CA ASP A 36 5.89 1.37 0.30
C ASP A 36 6.15 1.35 -1.21
N GLY A 37 6.63 0.22 -1.72
CA GLY A 37 7.01 0.03 -3.11
C GLY A 37 6.63 -1.36 -3.61
N PHE A 38 7.39 -1.86 -4.58
CA PHE A 38 6.98 -3.04 -5.36
C PHE A 38 6.63 -4.28 -4.51
N ALA A 39 7.51 -4.71 -3.61
CA ALA A 39 7.28 -5.92 -2.81
C ALA A 39 6.04 -5.79 -1.90
N THR A 40 5.88 -4.66 -1.21
CA THR A 40 4.71 -4.41 -0.35
C THR A 40 3.42 -4.30 -1.16
N SER A 41 3.47 -3.72 -2.36
CA SER A 41 2.32 -3.65 -3.27
C SER A 41 1.93 -5.03 -3.81
N VAL A 42 2.89 -5.91 -4.11
CA VAL A 42 2.61 -7.30 -4.49
C VAL A 42 1.93 -8.05 -3.34
N ALA A 43 2.45 -7.92 -2.11
CA ALA A 43 1.81 -8.53 -0.93
C ALA A 43 0.39 -8.00 -0.69
N ALA A 44 0.18 -6.69 -0.86
CA ALA A 44 -1.15 -6.09 -0.78
C ALA A 44 -2.08 -6.59 -1.89
N LEU A 45 -1.58 -6.81 -3.11
CA LEU A 45 -2.36 -7.39 -4.21
C LEU A 45 -2.78 -8.84 -3.91
N VAL A 46 -1.93 -9.62 -3.26
CA VAL A 46 -2.33 -10.96 -2.76
C VAL A 46 -3.44 -10.81 -1.72
N ALA A 47 -3.31 -9.90 -0.76
CA ALA A 47 -4.35 -9.64 0.25
C ALA A 47 -5.69 -9.21 -0.38
N VAL A 48 -5.68 -8.32 -1.37
CA VAL A 48 -6.89 -7.88 -2.10
C VAL A 48 -7.51 -9.02 -2.91
N GLN A 49 -6.71 -9.91 -3.51
CA GLN A 49 -7.26 -11.08 -4.21
C GLN A 49 -7.87 -12.12 -3.25
N LEU A 50 -7.41 -12.16 -2.00
CA LEU A 50 -8.00 -13.00 -0.95
C LEU A 50 -9.27 -12.39 -0.35
N GLU A 51 -9.25 -11.08 -0.11
CA GLU A 51 -10.35 -10.29 0.43
C GLU A 51 -10.41 -8.91 -0.27
N PRO A 52 -11.32 -8.73 -1.25
CA PRO A 52 -11.41 -7.50 -2.03
C PRO A 52 -11.60 -6.22 -1.20
N ALA A 53 -12.25 -6.32 -0.03
CA ALA A 53 -12.49 -5.16 0.83
C ALA A 53 -11.18 -4.50 1.32
N VAL A 54 -10.06 -5.24 1.36
CA VAL A 54 -8.73 -4.72 1.74
C VAL A 54 -8.34 -3.52 0.89
N GLN A 55 -8.76 -3.47 -0.38
CA GLN A 55 -8.42 -2.38 -1.30
C GLN A 55 -8.77 -1.01 -0.72
N SER A 56 -9.89 -0.90 -0.01
CA SER A 56 -10.37 0.34 0.59
C SER A 56 -9.50 0.87 1.73
N SER A 57 -8.65 0.02 2.31
CA SER A 57 -7.69 0.37 3.35
C SER A 57 -6.32 0.79 2.81
N LEU A 58 -6.06 0.64 1.50
CA LEU A 58 -4.74 0.86 0.94
C LEU A 58 -4.51 2.32 0.53
N VAL A 59 -3.30 2.80 0.80
CA VAL A 59 -2.73 4.00 0.19
C VAL A 59 -1.38 3.63 -0.42
N ALA A 60 -1.19 3.92 -1.71
CA ALA A 60 0.11 3.76 -2.34
C ALA A 60 1.04 4.91 -1.91
N GLY A 61 2.11 4.58 -1.19
CA GLY A 61 3.04 5.55 -0.63
C GLY A 61 3.95 6.14 -1.70
N GLN A 62 4.80 5.33 -2.33
CA GLN A 62 5.68 5.79 -3.40
C GLN A 62 5.59 4.91 -4.66
N ARG A 63 6.00 5.48 -5.79
CA ARG A 63 6.27 4.76 -7.02
C ARG A 63 7.70 4.21 -7.01
N SER A 64 7.82 2.90 -6.78
CA SER A 64 9.09 2.17 -6.99
C SER A 64 9.54 2.21 -8.46
N ARG A 65 10.84 2.03 -8.68
CA ARG A 65 11.47 1.93 -10.01
C ARG A 65 11.41 0.52 -10.62
N GLU A 66 10.88 -0.46 -9.89
CA GLU A 66 10.72 -1.81 -10.41
C GLU A 66 9.73 -1.83 -11.57
N ARG A 67 10.13 -2.48 -12.68
CA ARG A 67 9.36 -2.48 -13.94
C ARG A 67 7.92 -2.98 -13.76
N GLY A 68 7.68 -3.88 -12.82
CA GLY A 68 6.36 -4.46 -12.57
C GLY A 68 5.45 -3.60 -11.69
N HIS A 69 5.96 -2.54 -11.06
CA HIS A 69 5.20 -1.85 -10.02
C HIS A 69 3.94 -1.15 -10.55
N ASP A 70 4.01 -0.56 -11.73
CA ASP A 70 2.86 0.11 -12.35
C ASP A 70 1.71 -0.85 -12.61
N ALA A 71 2.02 -2.05 -13.11
CA ALA A 71 1.02 -3.06 -13.37
C ALA A 71 0.34 -3.52 -12.06
N VAL A 72 1.11 -3.62 -10.97
CA VAL A 72 0.58 -3.97 -9.65
C VAL A 72 -0.30 -2.84 -9.10
N LEU A 73 0.13 -1.58 -9.21
CA LEU A 73 -0.65 -0.41 -8.80
C LEU A 73 -1.95 -0.30 -9.58
N GLN A 74 -1.91 -0.54 -10.90
CA GLN A 74 -3.09 -0.60 -11.75
C GLN A 74 -4.05 -1.72 -11.32
N ALA A 75 -3.54 -2.92 -11.04
CA ALA A 75 -4.35 -4.04 -10.55
C ALA A 75 -4.98 -3.76 -9.19
N LEU A 76 -4.29 -3.01 -8.33
CA LEU A 76 -4.80 -2.52 -7.04
C LEU A 76 -5.75 -1.33 -7.17
N GLY A 77 -5.86 -0.69 -8.34
CA GLY A 77 -6.58 0.57 -8.51
C GLY A 77 -6.02 1.70 -7.64
N CYS A 78 -4.72 1.68 -7.34
CA CYS A 78 -4.06 2.66 -6.48
C CYS A 78 -3.18 3.63 -7.28
N GLU A 79 -3.24 4.92 -6.93
CA GLU A 79 -2.32 5.94 -7.43
C GLU A 79 -1.31 6.30 -6.32
N PRO A 80 0.01 6.27 -6.60
CA PRO A 80 1.01 6.55 -5.58
C PRO A 80 1.06 8.04 -5.23
N LEU A 81 1.17 8.36 -3.93
CA LEU A 81 1.28 9.75 -3.45
C LEU A 81 2.61 10.41 -3.85
N LEU A 82 3.67 9.62 -3.98
CA LEU A 82 5.03 10.11 -4.20
C LEU A 82 5.69 9.44 -5.41
N ASP A 83 6.35 10.22 -6.27
CA ASP A 83 7.30 9.72 -7.28
C ASP A 83 8.65 10.42 -7.09
N LEU A 84 9.40 9.94 -6.10
CA LEU A 84 10.67 10.52 -5.66
C LEU A 84 11.89 9.78 -6.24
N ARG A 85 11.68 8.78 -7.10
CA ARG A 85 12.74 7.94 -7.69
C ARG A 85 13.67 7.31 -6.63
N LEU A 86 13.13 7.00 -5.45
CA LEU A 86 13.88 6.37 -4.36
C LEU A 86 14.37 4.98 -4.79
N ARG A 87 15.49 4.57 -4.20
CA ARG A 87 16.00 3.20 -4.24
C ARG A 87 16.01 2.55 -2.86
N ALA A 88 15.39 3.21 -1.89
CA ALA A 88 15.26 2.71 -0.53
C ALA A 88 14.04 1.80 -0.45
N GLY A 89 14.25 0.59 0.06
CA GLY A 89 13.17 -0.32 0.48
C GLY A 89 12.85 -0.09 1.97
N GLU A 90 12.48 -1.17 2.66
CA GLU A 90 12.31 -1.19 4.12
C GLU A 90 11.23 -0.25 4.67
N GLY A 91 10.32 0.24 3.82
CA GLY A 91 9.20 1.08 4.26
C GLY A 91 9.47 2.58 4.22
N VAL A 92 10.64 3.02 3.71
CA VAL A 92 11.01 4.45 3.72
C VAL A 92 9.99 5.32 2.98
N GLY A 93 9.54 4.92 1.79
CA GLY A 93 8.54 5.66 1.04
C GLY A 93 7.16 5.63 1.68
N ALA A 94 6.78 4.52 2.32
CA ALA A 94 5.56 4.45 3.13
C ALA A 94 5.59 5.43 4.31
N VAL A 95 6.72 5.54 5.03
CA VAL A 95 6.88 6.48 6.16
C VAL A 95 6.82 7.93 5.69
N LEU A 96 7.45 8.26 4.56
CA LEU A 96 7.37 9.60 3.96
C LEU A 96 5.94 9.96 3.56
N ALA A 97 5.23 9.03 2.90
CA ALA A 97 3.84 9.22 2.51
C ALA A 97 2.91 9.33 3.73
N ALA A 98 3.10 8.50 4.76
CA ALA A 98 2.35 8.58 6.01
C ALA A 98 2.55 9.94 6.70
N SER A 99 3.79 10.46 6.69
CA SER A 99 4.08 11.79 7.25
C SER A 99 3.30 12.89 6.52
N LEU A 100 3.23 12.83 5.20
CA LEU A 100 2.43 13.77 4.39
C LEU A 100 0.93 13.68 4.72
N LEU A 101 0.39 12.46 4.87
CA LEU A 101 -1.01 12.26 5.27
C LEU A 101 -1.30 12.86 6.65
N LEU A 102 -0.45 12.59 7.64
CA LEU A 102 -0.59 13.11 8.99
C LEU A 102 -0.51 14.64 9.04
N GLN A 103 0.41 15.23 8.27
CA GLN A 103 0.50 16.68 8.11
C GLN A 103 -0.76 17.26 7.46
N GLY A 104 -1.30 16.64 6.41
CA GLY A 104 -2.55 17.05 5.78
C GLY A 104 -3.73 17.02 6.75
N LEU A 105 -3.82 15.99 7.60
CA LEU A 105 -4.83 15.91 8.67
C LEU A 105 -4.66 17.01 9.71
N ALA A 106 -3.42 17.32 10.11
CA ALA A 106 -3.14 18.41 11.05
C ALA A 106 -3.53 19.77 10.48
N LEU A 107 -3.18 20.04 9.22
CA LEU A 107 -3.55 21.27 8.52
C LEU A 107 -5.07 21.43 8.43
N ARG A 108 -5.78 20.37 8.00
CA ARG A 108 -7.25 20.37 7.91
C ARG A 108 -7.94 20.67 9.25
N ARG A 109 -7.32 20.32 10.38
CA ARG A 109 -7.84 20.63 11.73
C ARG A 109 -7.57 22.07 12.15
N GLY A 110 -6.43 22.64 11.76
CA GLY A 110 -5.99 23.97 12.16
C GLY A 110 -6.45 25.11 11.26
N THR A 111 -6.77 24.85 9.99
CA THR A 111 -7.29 25.88 9.08
C THR A 111 -8.76 26.15 9.35
N ALA A 112 -9.11 27.41 9.61
CA ALA A 112 -10.50 27.85 9.72
C ALA A 112 -11.27 27.46 8.45
N ARG A 113 -12.46 26.85 8.62
CA ARG A 113 -13.36 26.61 7.50
C ARG A 113 -13.79 27.96 6.97
N VAL A 114 -13.57 28.18 5.68
CA VAL A 114 -14.19 29.32 5.00
C VAL A 114 -15.61 28.86 4.70
N ASP A 115 -16.54 29.14 5.62
CA ASP A 115 -17.96 29.00 5.34
C ASP A 115 -18.30 29.92 4.15
N ARG A 116 -18.85 29.34 3.08
CA ARG A 116 -19.51 30.06 2.00
C ARG A 116 -21.00 29.91 2.15
#